data_AF-A0A1P8YYH1-F1
#
_entry.id   AF-A0A1P8YYH1-F1
#
_cell.length_a   1.000
_cell.length_b   1.000
_cell.length_c   1.000
_cell.angle_alpha   90.00
_cell.angle_beta   90.00
_cell.angle_gamma   90.00
#
_symmetry.space_group_name_H-M   'P 1'
#
loop_
_entity.id
_entity.type
_entity.pdbx_description
1 polymer ?
#
loop_
_entity_poly.entity_id
_entity_poly.type
_entity_poly.pdbx_seq_one_letter_code
_entity_poly.pdbx_strand_id
1 'polypeptide(L)' 'GVATLDCNTPTVSVQTPALFQSHCASKGKQPVCCSIPAAGLGLLCEKPIGTQ' A
#
# COMPACT_ATOMS: atom_id res chain seq x y z
N GLY A 1 -8.08 -5.24 11.23
CA GLY A 1 -7.20 -4.93 12.36
C GLY A 1 -6.39 -3.70 12.02
N VAL A 2 -6.26 -2.75 12.93
CA VAL A 2 -5.44 -1.55 12.74
C VAL A 2 -3.97 -1.92 12.99
N ALA A 3 -3.27 -2.28 11.92
CA ALA A 3 -1.82 -2.34 11.97
C ALA A 3 -1.29 -0.91 11.80
N THR A 4 -0.40 -0.48 12.68
CA THR A 4 0.48 0.66 12.40
C THR A 4 1.39 0.24 11.26
N LEU A 5 0.88 0.37 10.04
CA LEU A 5 1.63 0.12 8.84
C LEU A 5 2.37 1.42 8.53
N ASP A 6 3.70 1.34 8.46
CA ASP A 6 4.54 2.41 7.89
C ASP A 6 4.22 2.52 6.38
N CYS A 7 3.05 3.05 6.07
CA CYS A 7 2.58 3.30 4.71
C CYS A 7 3.38 4.46 4.14
N ASN A 8 3.81 4.33 2.90
CA ASN A 8 4.34 5.45 2.12
C ASN A 8 3.53 5.55 0.85
N THR A 9 3.16 6.78 0.49
CA THR A 9 2.48 7.03 -0.79
C THR A 9 3.46 6.70 -1.93
N PRO A 10 3.05 5.88 -2.91
CA PRO A 10 3.86 5.62 -4.09
C PRO A 10 4.25 6.92 -4.78
N THR A 11 5.52 7.08 -5.16
CA THR A 11 6.00 8.27 -5.89
C THR A 11 5.70 8.18 -7.39
N VAL A 12 5.08 7.10 -7.84
CA VAL A 12 4.73 6.82 -9.23
C VAL A 12 3.24 6.49 -9.33
N SER A 13 2.65 6.77 -10.49
CA SER A 13 1.27 6.36 -10.76
C SER A 13 1.19 4.85 -10.91
N VAL A 14 0.53 4.19 -9.96
CA VAL A 14 0.33 2.74 -9.97
C VAL A 14 -1.05 2.42 -10.57
N GLN A 15 -1.08 2.05 -11.85
CA GLN A 15 -2.35 1.83 -12.58
C GLN A 15 -2.81 0.37 -12.62
N THR A 16 -1.95 -0.58 -12.24
CA THR A 16 -2.30 -2.01 -12.22
C THR A 16 -1.88 -2.67 -10.90
N PRO A 17 -2.58 -3.71 -10.44
CA PRO A 17 -2.23 -4.43 -9.20
C PRO A 17 -0.81 -5.02 -9.23
N ALA A 18 -0.41 -5.58 -10.37
CA ALA A 18 0.94 -6.14 -10.55
C ALA A 18 2.04 -5.08 -10.41
N LEU A 19 1.82 -3.90 -11.01
CA LEU A 19 2.77 -2.79 -10.91
C LEU A 19 2.80 -2.22 -9.49
N PHE A 20 1.65 -2.14 -8.82
CA PHE A 20 1.59 -1.72 -7.43
C PHE A 20 2.33 -2.69 -6.50
N GLN A 21 2.12 -3.99 -6.67
CA GLN A 21 2.82 -5.03 -5.91
C GLN A 21 4.32 -5.00 -6.15
N SER A 22 4.75 -4.92 -7.41
CA SER A 22 6.18 -4.82 -7.75
C SER A 22 6.82 -3.55 -7.19
N HIS A 23 6.11 -2.42 -7.22
CA HIS A 23 6.63 -1.16 -6.70
C HIS A 23 6.80 -1.20 -5.18
N CYS A 24 5.79 -1.64 -4.45
CA CYS A 24 5.88 -1.79 -2.99
C CYS A 24 6.95 -2.81 -2.60
N ALA A 25 7.01 -3.96 -3.30
CA ALA A 25 8.02 -4.99 -3.04
C ALA A 25 9.46 -4.47 -3.28
N SER A 26 9.68 -3.60 -4.27
CA SER A 26 10.98 -2.96 -4.49
C SER A 26 11.46 -2.09 -3.32
N LYS A 27 10.53 -1.67 -2.46
CA LYS A 27 10.79 -0.92 -1.23
C LYS A 27 10.78 -1.78 0.03
N GLY A 28 10.67 -3.11 -0.11
CA GLY A 28 10.52 -4.04 1.01
C GLY A 28 9.17 -3.91 1.73
N LYS A 29 8.17 -3.33 1.08
CA LYS A 29 6.83 -3.07 1.64
C LYS A 29 5.77 -3.89 0.91
N GLN A 30 4.61 -4.01 1.52
CA GLN A 30 3.45 -4.64 0.90
C GLN A 30 2.49 -3.58 0.36
N PRO A 31 1.83 -3.85 -0.78
CA PRO A 31 0.82 -2.95 -1.30
C PRO A 31 -0.43 -3.04 -0.40
N VAL A 32 -0.98 -1.89 -0.02
CA VAL A 32 -2.21 -1.79 0.76
C VAL A 32 -3.08 -0.65 0.25
N CYS A 33 -4.40 -0.85 0.30
CA CYS A 33 -5.39 0.19 0.05
C CYS A 33 -5.82 0.77 1.40
N CYS A 34 -5.55 2.04 1.64
CA CYS A 34 -5.93 2.72 2.88
C CYS A 34 -6.96 3.81 2.58
N SER A 35 -7.91 4.02 3.49
CA SER A 35 -8.98 5.00 3.33
C SER A 35 -8.54 6.46 3.41
N ILE A 36 -7.36 6.73 3.98
CA ILE A 36 -6.80 8.08 4.10
C ILE A 36 -5.40 8.09 3.49
N PRO A 37 -5.05 9.10 2.66
CA PRO A 37 -3.74 9.23 2.02
C PRO A 37 -2.59 9.61 2.97
N ALA A 38 -2.84 9.66 4.29
CA ALA A 38 -1.88 10.12 5.28
C ALA A 38 -1.04 8.94 5.83
N ALA A 39 0.20 8.84 5.35
CA ALA A 39 1.22 7.96 5.91
C ALA A 39 1.38 8.18 7.43
N GLY A 40 1.40 7.10 8.22
CA GLY A 40 1.83 7.14 9.63
C GLY A 40 0.73 7.20 10.70
N LEU A 41 -0.55 7.12 10.33
CA LEU A 41 -1.64 6.90 11.29
C LEU A 41 -2.03 5.41 11.28
N GLY A 42 -2.61 4.91 12.37
CA GLY A 42 -3.17 3.56 12.44
C GLY A 42 -4.35 3.42 11.47
N LEU A 43 -4.04 3.25 10.19
CA LEU A 43 -5.01 3.28 9.11
C LEU A 43 -5.72 1.94 9.01
N LEU A 44 -7.03 2.00 8.77
CA LEU A 44 -7.77 0.87 8.22
C LEU A 44 -7.30 0.68 6.78
N CYS A 45 -6.35 -0.22 6.61
CA CYS A 45 -5.83 -0.63 5.33
C CYS A 45 -6.25 -2.06 5.03
N GLU A 46 -6.64 -2.29 3.78
CA GLU A 46 -7.05 -3.58 3.27
C GLU A 46 -6.07 -4.05 2.19
N LYS A 47 -5.97 -5.37 2.02
CA LYS A 47 -5.17 -5.95 0.94
C LYS A 47 -5.81 -5.57 -0.41
N PRO A 48 -5.04 -5.02 -1.36
CA PRO A 48 -5.56 -4.67 -2.68
C PRO A 48 -6.00 -5.94 -3.43
N ILE A 49 -7.13 -5.86 -4.10
CA ILE A 49 -7.60 -6.94 -4.97
C ILE A 49 -6.58 -7.21 -6.09
N GLY A 50 -6.36 -8.50 -6.39
CA GLY A 50 -5.40 -8.90 -7.44
C GLY A 50 -3.93 -8.80 -7.04
N THR A 51 -3.62 -8.64 -5.74
CA THR A 51 -2.26 -8.80 -5.20
C THR A 51 -2.14 -10.10 -4.41
N GLN A 52 -1.00 -10.78 -4.50
CA GLN A 52 -0.77 -12.09 -3.85
C GLN A 52 -0.20 -11.95 -2.43
#